data_AF-E3L2X6-F1
#
_entry.id   AF-E3L2X6-F1
#
_cell.length_a   1.000
_cell.length_b   1.000
_cell.length_c   1.000
_cell.angle_alpha   90.00
_cell.angle_beta   90.00
_cell.angle_gamma   90.00
#
_symmetry.space_group_name_H-M   'P 1'
#
loop_
_entity.id
_entity.type
_entity.pdbx_description
1 polymer ?
#
loop_
_entity_poly.entity_id
_entity_poly.type
_entity_poly.pdbx_seq_one_letter_code
_entity_poly.pdbx_strand_id
1 'polypeptide(L)'
;MSGQLFIGPDHNGKTPYLEARYKPLNLLTTLKEIRPFLLGTLEYAKQPQTKLKKLMKDKNSKIDSVTQEMQNMKTNVAKMEEKLAKTEQELKITKEKVENTEMMNAVYDFVHSIERIVCRLLNFDEHRSMTINQALKSGATDWSKLQNLLKLEDQSPECLLTTINKIKDQRLGCDHASKSTAKDLVLSTSLITISQDHFSLRHPELDMLQNLLKWSSSLLPASATLDNLKKEA
;
A
#
# COMPACT_ATOMS: atom_id res chain seq x y z
N MET A 1 -79.75 34.41 -9.06
CA MET A 1 -81.14 34.17 -9.49
C MET A 1 -81.34 34.92 -10.80
N SER A 2 -81.63 34.18 -11.87
CA SER A 2 -81.73 34.68 -13.24
C SER A 2 -83.13 35.25 -13.49
N GLY A 3 -83.21 36.42 -14.12
CA GLY A 3 -84.46 37.05 -14.52
C GLY A 3 -84.30 37.70 -15.89
N GLN A 4 -84.63 36.97 -16.94
CA GLN A 4 -84.92 37.52 -18.26
C GLN A 4 -86.44 37.72 -18.35
N LEU A 5 -86.88 38.92 -18.71
CA LEU A 5 -88.27 39.17 -19.11
C LEU A 5 -88.27 39.75 -20.53
N PHE A 6 -89.02 39.07 -21.40
CA PHE A 6 -89.14 39.31 -22.82
C PHE A 6 -89.79 40.67 -23.14
N ILE A 7 -89.29 41.32 -24.20
CA ILE A 7 -89.87 42.50 -24.83
C ILE A 7 -90.87 42.01 -25.90
N GLY A 8 -92.14 42.41 -25.80
CA GLY A 8 -93.12 42.31 -26.89
C GLY A 8 -93.50 43.70 -27.41
N PRO A 9 -93.86 43.88 -28.69
CA PRO A 9 -94.21 45.19 -29.21
C PRO A 9 -95.72 45.50 -29.18
N ASP A 10 -95.99 46.72 -28.72
CA ASP A 10 -96.95 47.74 -29.18
C ASP A 10 -98.46 47.45 -29.31
N HIS A 11 -99.31 48.11 -28.52
CA HIS A 11 -99.78 49.49 -28.79
C HIS A 11 -100.86 49.98 -27.78
N ASN A 12 -100.79 51.29 -27.50
CA ASN A 12 -101.85 52.19 -26.99
C ASN A 12 -102.35 52.07 -25.54
N GLY A 13 -101.79 52.94 -24.68
CA GLY A 13 -102.53 53.50 -23.54
C GLY A 13 -101.73 53.67 -22.24
N LYS A 14 -100.99 54.78 -22.12
CA LYS A 14 -100.50 55.41 -20.87
C LYS A 14 -99.97 54.46 -19.78
N THR A 15 -98.71 54.05 -19.89
CA THR A 15 -97.93 53.52 -18.76
C THR A 15 -97.24 54.67 -18.00
N PRO A 16 -97.37 54.75 -16.66
CA PRO A 16 -96.60 55.70 -15.88
C PRO A 16 -95.14 55.23 -15.90
N TYR A 17 -94.26 56.03 -16.51
CA TYR A 17 -92.82 55.84 -16.36
C TYR A 17 -92.48 56.03 -14.88
N LEU A 18 -92.33 54.91 -14.15
CA LEU A 18 -91.54 54.91 -12.93
C LEU A 18 -90.12 55.26 -13.36
N GLU A 19 -89.74 56.53 -13.20
CA GLU A 19 -88.35 56.94 -13.18
C GLU A 19 -87.66 56.18 -12.05
N ALA A 20 -87.20 54.96 -12.33
CA ALA A 20 -86.20 54.32 -11.52
C ALA A 20 -84.92 55.15 -11.71
N ARG A 21 -84.75 56.15 -10.86
CA ARG A 21 -83.55 56.98 -10.77
C ARG A 21 -82.40 56.13 -10.24
N TYR A 22 -81.91 55.22 -11.07
CA TYR A 22 -80.61 54.61 -10.83
C TYR A 22 -79.58 55.72 -10.96
N LYS A 23 -78.97 56.11 -9.82
CA LYS A 23 -77.78 56.96 -9.85
C LYS A 23 -76.78 56.27 -10.78
N PRO A 24 -76.27 56.94 -11.83
CA PRO A 24 -75.26 56.35 -12.69
C PRO A 24 -74.10 55.92 -11.78
N LEU A 25 -73.73 54.64 -11.87
CA LEU A 25 -72.64 54.09 -11.11
C LEU A 25 -71.43 54.98 -11.39
N ASN A 26 -70.96 55.71 -10.37
CA ASN A 26 -69.81 56.60 -10.56
C ASN A 26 -68.57 55.72 -10.60
N LEU A 27 -68.30 55.16 -11.78
CA LEU A 27 -67.21 54.25 -12.06
C LEU A 27 -65.87 54.83 -11.59
N LEU A 28 -65.71 56.16 -11.61
CA LEU A 28 -64.53 56.85 -11.12
C LEU A 28 -64.38 56.72 -9.59
N THR A 29 -65.48 56.86 -8.85
CA THR A 29 -65.50 56.68 -7.39
C THR A 29 -65.27 55.22 -7.02
N THR A 30 -65.95 54.28 -7.70
CA THR A 30 -65.75 52.84 -7.48
C THR A 30 -64.31 52.42 -7.79
N LEU A 31 -63.72 52.94 -8.88
CA LEU A 31 -62.30 52.73 -9.20
C LEU A 31 -61.35 53.28 -8.14
N LYS A 32 -61.65 54.46 -7.57
CA LYS A 32 -60.86 55.04 -6.47
C LYS A 32 -60.95 54.19 -5.20
N GLU A 33 -62.12 53.64 -4.90
CA GLU A 33 -62.37 52.80 -3.72
C GLU A 33 -61.69 51.42 -3.83
N ILE A 34 -61.68 50.80 -5.00
CA ILE A 34 -61.06 49.47 -5.19
C ILE A 34 -59.55 49.53 -5.49
N ARG A 35 -59.03 50.69 -5.94
CA ARG A 35 -57.61 50.88 -6.28
C ARG A 35 -56.64 50.44 -5.16
N PRO A 36 -56.84 50.78 -3.87
CA PRO A 36 -55.96 50.34 -2.79
C PRO A 36 -55.92 48.82 -2.65
N PHE A 37 -57.07 48.16 -2.86
CA PHE A 37 -57.19 46.71 -2.79
C PHE A 37 -56.46 46.03 -3.96
N LEU A 38 -56.60 46.57 -5.17
CA LEU A 38 -55.86 46.08 -6.36
C LEU A 38 -54.35 46.28 -6.22
N LEU A 39 -53.90 47.42 -5.67
CA LEU A 39 -52.48 47.69 -5.40
C LEU A 39 -51.93 46.76 -4.31
N GLY A 40 -52.67 46.56 -3.22
CA GLY A 40 -52.29 45.61 -2.17
C GLY A 40 -52.20 44.17 -2.66
N THR A 41 -53.11 43.77 -3.56
CA THR A 41 -53.08 42.45 -4.21
C THR A 41 -51.84 42.29 -5.10
N LEU A 42 -51.47 43.33 -5.85
CA LEU A 42 -50.26 43.36 -6.68
C LEU A 42 -48.96 43.31 -5.84
N GLU A 43 -48.90 44.03 -4.72
CA GLU A 43 -47.77 43.97 -3.80
C GLU A 43 -47.64 42.59 -3.13
N TYR A 44 -48.77 42.03 -2.66
CA TYR A 44 -48.80 40.69 -2.09
C TYR A 44 -48.36 39.64 -3.12
N ALA A 45 -48.81 39.75 -4.37
CA ALA A 45 -48.41 38.86 -5.45
C ALA A 45 -46.91 38.95 -5.81
N LYS A 46 -46.24 40.08 -5.55
CA LYS A 46 -44.79 40.25 -5.75
C LYS A 46 -43.96 39.58 -4.64
N GLN A 47 -44.47 39.48 -3.41
CA GLN A 47 -43.69 38.92 -2.29
C GLN A 47 -43.16 37.49 -2.51
N PRO A 48 -43.96 36.53 -3.04
CA PRO A 48 -43.48 35.19 -3.35
C PRO A 48 -42.32 35.21 -4.35
N GLN A 49 -42.38 36.05 -5.38
CA GLN A 49 -41.32 36.16 -6.39
C GLN A 49 -40.01 36.69 -5.78
N THR A 50 -40.09 37.69 -4.90
CA THR A 50 -38.92 38.25 -4.22
C THR A 50 -38.29 37.23 -3.26
N LYS A 51 -39.12 36.52 -2.49
CA LYS A 51 -38.67 35.43 -1.61
C LYS A 51 -38.01 34.30 -2.41
N LEU A 52 -38.60 33.89 -3.53
CA LEU A 52 -38.06 32.87 -4.40
C LEU A 52 -36.71 33.29 -5.00
N LYS A 53 -36.58 34.53 -5.51
CA LYS A 53 -35.30 35.05 -6.02
C LYS A 53 -34.19 35.04 -4.96
N LYS A 54 -34.50 35.46 -3.73
CA LYS A 54 -33.53 35.43 -2.62
C LYS A 54 -33.10 33.99 -2.31
N LEU A 55 -34.07 33.06 -2.25
CA LEU A 55 -33.80 31.65 -1.98
C LEU A 55 -32.97 31.00 -3.08
N MET A 56 -33.25 31.29 -4.37
CA MET A 56 -32.42 30.82 -5.48
C MET A 56 -30.99 31.33 -5.37
N LYS A 57 -30.79 32.61 -5.04
CA LYS A 57 -29.46 33.20 -4.88
C LYS A 57 -28.67 32.53 -3.75
N ASP A 58 -29.30 32.32 -2.59
CA ASP A 58 -28.69 31.63 -1.44
C ASP A 58 -28.40 30.15 -1.73
N LYS A 59 -29.22 29.48 -2.55
CA LYS A 59 -28.98 28.11 -2.98
C LYS A 59 -27.83 28.01 -3.97
N ASN A 60 -27.76 28.94 -4.94
CA ASN A 60 -26.67 28.98 -5.92
C ASN A 60 -25.31 29.21 -5.24
N SER A 61 -25.21 30.15 -4.30
CA SER A 61 -23.95 30.38 -3.57
C SER A 61 -23.50 29.15 -2.77
N LYS A 62 -24.44 28.40 -2.19
CA LYS A 62 -24.15 27.12 -1.53
C LYS A 62 -23.67 26.05 -2.51
N ILE A 63 -24.28 25.97 -3.69
CA ILE A 63 -23.85 25.03 -4.76
C ILE A 63 -22.43 25.36 -5.22
N ASP A 64 -22.10 26.63 -5.40
CA ASP A 64 -20.76 27.06 -5.81
C ASP A 64 -19.72 26.68 -4.75
N SER A 65 -20.02 26.92 -3.46
CA SER A 65 -19.16 26.53 -2.34
C SER A 65 -18.91 25.01 -2.30
N VAL A 66 -19.96 24.21 -2.41
CA VAL A 66 -19.86 22.74 -2.41
C VAL A 66 -19.08 22.25 -3.64
N THR A 67 -19.26 22.88 -4.79
CA THR A 67 -18.51 22.54 -6.02
C THR A 67 -17.02 22.81 -5.84
N GLN A 68 -16.66 23.93 -5.21
CA GLN A 68 -15.27 24.26 -4.90
C GLN A 68 -14.66 23.28 -3.90
N GLU A 69 -15.38 22.93 -2.83
CA GLU A 69 -14.94 21.92 -1.86
C GLU A 69 -14.75 20.55 -2.51
N MET A 70 -15.64 20.15 -3.43
CA MET A 70 -15.54 18.90 -4.17
C MET A 70 -14.31 18.88 -5.09
N GLN A 71 -14.01 19.99 -5.77
CA GLN A 71 -12.78 20.11 -6.57
C GLN A 71 -11.52 20.03 -5.69
N ASN A 72 -11.53 20.71 -4.55
CA ASN A 72 -10.43 20.65 -3.58
C ASN A 72 -10.24 19.22 -3.05
N MET A 73 -11.33 18.52 -2.69
CA MET A 73 -11.28 17.11 -2.30
C MET A 73 -10.73 16.23 -3.42
N LYS A 74 -11.18 16.42 -4.66
CA LYS A 74 -10.69 15.65 -5.82
C LYS A 74 -9.18 15.80 -5.99
N THR A 75 -8.65 17.01 -5.87
CA THR A 75 -7.19 17.24 -5.96
C THR A 75 -6.42 16.63 -4.79
N ASN A 76 -6.99 16.66 -3.57
CA ASN A 76 -6.38 16.03 -2.41
C ASN A 76 -6.37 14.49 -2.51
N VAL A 77 -7.46 13.89 -3.02
CA VAL A 77 -7.53 12.45 -3.28
C VAL A 77 -6.47 12.03 -4.29
N ALA A 78 -6.34 12.73 -5.42
CA ALA A 78 -5.31 12.44 -6.40
C ALA A 78 -3.88 12.50 -5.80
N LYS A 79 -3.60 13.50 -4.95
CA LYS A 79 -2.31 13.58 -4.23
C LYS A 79 -2.09 12.45 -3.24
N MET A 80 -3.15 11.94 -2.60
CA MET A 80 -3.05 10.80 -1.69
C MET A 80 -2.83 9.50 -2.45
N GLU A 81 -3.48 9.31 -3.59
CA GLU A 81 -3.27 8.16 -4.48
C GLU A 81 -1.83 8.09 -4.98
N GLU A 82 -1.24 9.21 -5.38
CA GLU A 82 0.17 9.28 -5.80
C GLU A 82 1.13 8.89 -4.67
N LYS A 83 0.88 9.41 -3.45
CA LYS A 83 1.69 9.05 -2.27
C LYS A 83 1.56 7.58 -1.92
N LEU A 84 0.35 7.04 -1.99
CA LEU A 84 0.09 5.62 -1.72
C LEU A 84 0.85 4.73 -2.70
N ALA A 85 0.78 5.03 -4.00
CA ALA A 85 1.50 4.29 -5.03
C ALA A 85 3.02 4.32 -4.79
N LYS A 86 3.58 5.46 -4.38
CA LYS A 86 5.00 5.57 -4.02
C LYS A 86 5.35 4.71 -2.80
N THR A 87 4.54 4.75 -1.76
CA THR A 87 4.75 3.94 -0.55
C THR A 87 4.66 2.44 -0.85
N GLU A 88 3.71 2.01 -1.70
CA GLU A 88 3.60 0.62 -2.14
C GLU A 88 4.86 0.16 -2.89
N GLN A 89 5.41 1.01 -3.76
CA GLN A 89 6.66 0.72 -4.47
C GLN A 89 7.86 0.62 -3.51
N GLU A 90 7.99 1.57 -2.57
CA GLU A 90 9.05 1.55 -1.55
C GLU A 90 8.95 0.32 -0.63
N LEU A 91 7.73 -0.10 -0.28
CA LEU A 91 7.47 -1.29 0.51
C LEU A 91 7.90 -2.56 -0.25
N LYS A 92 7.57 -2.65 -1.55
CA LYS A 92 7.98 -3.79 -2.39
C LYS A 92 9.51 -3.91 -2.46
N ILE A 93 10.21 -2.81 -2.72
CA ILE A 93 11.68 -2.77 -2.77
C ILE A 93 12.28 -3.17 -1.41
N THR A 94 11.71 -2.65 -0.32
CA THR A 94 12.19 -2.98 1.04
C THR A 94 11.99 -4.45 1.35
N LYS A 95 10.83 -5.02 0.97
CA LYS A 95 10.52 -6.43 1.19
C LYS A 95 11.50 -7.33 0.44
N GLU A 96 11.75 -7.06 -0.84
CA GLU A 96 12.73 -7.78 -1.65
C GLU A 96 14.14 -7.69 -1.04
N LYS A 97 14.55 -6.52 -0.54
CA LYS A 97 15.84 -6.36 0.14
C LYS A 97 15.94 -7.18 1.41
N VAL A 98 14.90 -7.17 2.25
CA VAL A 98 14.87 -7.96 3.49
C VAL A 98 14.93 -9.45 3.19
N GLU A 99 14.16 -9.92 2.21
CA GLU A 99 14.20 -11.32 1.77
C GLU A 99 15.59 -11.70 1.26
N ASN A 100 16.22 -10.87 0.43
CA ASN A 100 17.58 -11.11 -0.05
C ASN A 100 18.61 -11.16 1.09
N THR A 101 18.54 -10.22 2.04
CA THR A 101 19.40 -10.21 3.23
C THR A 101 19.24 -11.47 4.07
N GLU A 102 18.00 -11.91 4.31
CA GLU A 102 17.72 -13.15 5.05
C GLU A 102 18.34 -14.37 4.35
N MET A 103 18.20 -14.47 3.03
CA MET A 103 18.76 -15.58 2.25
C MET A 103 20.29 -15.57 2.26
N MET A 104 20.92 -14.40 2.13
CA MET A 104 22.38 -14.27 2.24
C MET A 104 22.89 -14.62 3.65
N ASN A 105 22.17 -14.19 4.69
CA ASN A 105 22.51 -14.51 6.07
C ASN A 105 22.40 -16.02 6.34
N ALA A 106 21.50 -16.73 5.67
CA ALA A 106 21.37 -18.18 5.81
C ALA A 106 22.58 -18.93 5.21
N VAL A 107 23.08 -18.50 4.04
CA VAL A 107 24.31 -19.04 3.44
C VAL A 107 25.52 -18.73 4.32
N TYR A 108 25.60 -17.50 4.85
CA TYR A 108 26.64 -17.13 5.79
C TYR A 108 26.61 -18.00 7.05
N ASP A 109 25.44 -18.17 7.67
CA ASP A 109 25.25 -18.98 8.87
C ASP A 109 25.65 -20.45 8.63
N PHE A 110 25.38 -20.98 7.43
CA PHE A 110 25.84 -22.30 7.03
C PHE A 110 27.37 -22.37 7.04
N VAL A 111 28.06 -21.51 6.28
CA VAL A 111 29.53 -21.51 6.20
C VAL A 111 30.17 -21.26 7.56
N HIS A 112 29.60 -20.35 8.34
CA HIS A 112 30.06 -20.07 9.69
C HIS A 112 29.91 -21.29 10.61
N SER A 113 28.79 -22.02 10.51
CA SER A 113 28.58 -23.25 11.28
C SER A 113 29.58 -24.33 10.89
N ILE A 114 29.84 -24.53 9.58
CA ILE A 114 30.89 -25.45 9.11
C ILE A 114 32.24 -25.09 9.71
N GLU A 115 32.62 -23.81 9.65
CA GLU A 115 33.88 -23.33 10.22
C GLU A 115 33.98 -23.66 11.72
N ARG A 116 32.94 -23.40 12.51
CA ARG A 116 32.91 -23.70 13.94
C ARG A 116 33.02 -25.19 14.24
N ILE A 117 32.30 -26.04 13.51
CA ILE A 117 32.37 -27.50 13.67
C ILE A 117 33.79 -28.00 13.36
N VAL A 118 34.38 -27.54 12.26
CA VAL A 118 35.75 -27.92 11.87
C VAL A 118 36.77 -27.50 12.92
N CYS A 119 36.69 -26.27 13.42
CA CYS A 119 37.60 -25.77 14.46
C CYS A 119 37.48 -26.59 15.76
N ARG A 120 36.26 -27.00 16.13
CA ARG A 120 36.01 -27.88 17.27
C ARG A 120 36.60 -29.28 17.05
N LEU A 121 36.36 -29.90 15.89
CA LEU A 121 36.84 -31.25 15.59
C LEU A 121 38.37 -31.34 15.51
N LEU A 122 39.03 -30.25 15.11
CA LEU A 122 40.49 -30.18 15.03
C LEU A 122 41.15 -29.58 16.29
N ASN A 123 40.38 -29.35 17.35
CA ASN A 123 40.84 -28.89 18.67
C ASN A 123 41.73 -27.63 18.65
N PHE A 124 41.40 -26.64 17.80
CA PHE A 124 42.11 -25.34 17.83
C PHE A 124 41.22 -24.15 18.23
N ASP A 125 40.08 -24.43 18.87
CA ASP A 125 39.14 -23.44 19.42
C ASP A 125 39.41 -23.09 20.92
N GLU A 126 40.47 -23.61 21.53
CA GLU A 126 40.64 -23.63 23.00
C GLU A 126 40.72 -22.24 23.67
N HIS A 127 41.14 -21.17 22.97
CA HIS A 127 41.33 -19.83 23.59
C HIS A 127 40.90 -18.62 22.75
N ARG A 128 40.45 -18.82 21.51
CA ARG A 128 39.92 -17.76 20.63
C ARG A 128 39.12 -18.46 19.54
N SER A 129 37.99 -17.88 19.14
CA SER A 129 37.21 -18.33 17.99
C SER A 129 38.04 -18.23 16.70
N MET A 130 38.94 -19.19 16.51
CA MET A 130 39.90 -19.20 15.41
C MET A 130 39.16 -19.61 14.14
N THR A 131 39.41 -18.91 13.05
CA THR A 131 38.88 -19.23 11.71
C THR A 131 39.77 -20.25 11.01
N ILE A 132 39.25 -20.95 9.99
CA ILE A 132 40.05 -21.88 9.16
C ILE A 132 41.26 -21.14 8.55
N ASN A 133 41.06 -19.90 8.08
CA ASN A 133 42.12 -19.06 7.54
C ASN A 133 43.22 -18.77 8.57
N GLN A 134 42.84 -18.43 9.81
CA GLN A 134 43.81 -18.18 10.88
C GLN A 134 44.56 -19.46 11.27
N ALA A 135 43.86 -20.59 11.34
CA ALA A 135 44.47 -21.87 11.72
C ALA A 135 45.49 -22.37 10.68
N LEU A 136 45.20 -22.18 9.40
CA LEU A 136 46.14 -22.46 8.31
C LEU A 136 47.36 -21.52 8.36
N LYS A 137 47.15 -20.23 8.63
CA LYS A 137 48.24 -19.23 8.70
C LYS A 137 49.13 -19.38 9.93
N SER A 138 48.57 -19.76 11.07
CA SER A 138 49.31 -19.93 12.32
C SER A 138 50.00 -21.28 12.42
N GLY A 139 49.68 -22.23 11.54
CA GLY A 139 50.14 -23.61 11.61
C GLY A 139 49.42 -24.46 12.67
N ALA A 140 48.31 -23.97 13.24
CA ALA A 140 47.47 -24.75 14.15
C ALA A 140 46.84 -25.98 13.46
N THR A 141 46.61 -25.87 12.15
CA THR A 141 46.29 -27.01 11.28
C THR A 141 47.04 -26.88 9.95
N ASP A 142 47.22 -27.99 9.26
CA ASP A 142 47.69 -28.03 7.88
C ASP A 142 46.52 -28.33 6.93
N TRP A 143 46.75 -28.09 5.63
CA TRP A 143 45.75 -28.34 4.59
C TRP A 143 45.39 -29.83 4.50
N SER A 144 46.34 -30.74 4.68
CA SER A 144 46.09 -32.18 4.56
C SER A 144 45.08 -32.67 5.60
N LYS A 145 45.21 -32.22 6.86
CA LYS A 145 44.24 -32.51 7.92
C LYS A 145 42.85 -31.97 7.60
N LEU A 146 42.76 -30.72 7.14
CA LEU A 146 41.48 -30.11 6.74
C LEU A 146 40.85 -30.83 5.55
N GLN A 147 41.64 -31.15 4.53
CA GLN A 147 41.21 -31.84 3.33
C GLN A 147 40.66 -33.24 3.65
N ASN A 148 41.37 -33.99 4.50
CA ASN A 148 40.95 -35.31 4.95
C ASN A 148 39.66 -35.25 5.77
N LEU A 149 39.53 -34.28 6.69
CA LEU A 149 38.33 -34.12 7.52
C LEU A 149 37.11 -33.79 6.67
N LEU A 150 37.23 -32.83 5.76
CA LEU A 150 36.14 -32.34 4.92
C LEU A 150 35.90 -33.21 3.67
N LYS A 151 36.73 -34.24 3.44
CA LYS A 151 36.71 -35.11 2.25
C LYS A 151 36.76 -34.30 0.94
N LEU A 152 37.66 -33.32 0.89
CA LEU A 152 37.85 -32.40 -0.24
C LEU A 152 38.95 -32.89 -1.19
N GLU A 153 38.85 -34.14 -1.65
CA GLU A 153 39.77 -34.69 -2.64
C GLU A 153 39.79 -33.77 -3.90
N ASP A 154 40.98 -33.54 -4.45
CA ASP A 154 41.22 -32.68 -5.63
C ASP A 154 40.92 -31.17 -5.49
N GLN A 155 40.59 -30.69 -4.29
CA GLN A 155 40.38 -29.25 -4.05
C GLN A 155 41.63 -28.55 -3.53
N SER A 156 41.68 -27.23 -3.70
CA SER A 156 42.77 -26.39 -3.20
C SER A 156 42.35 -25.59 -1.94
N PRO A 157 43.30 -25.28 -1.04
CA PRO A 157 43.04 -24.41 0.11
C PRO A 157 42.55 -23.02 -0.32
N GLU A 158 43.07 -22.50 -1.44
CA GLU A 158 42.66 -21.21 -2.00
C GLU A 158 41.19 -21.21 -2.42
N CYS A 159 40.68 -22.32 -2.98
CA CYS A 159 39.28 -22.45 -3.36
C CYS A 159 38.37 -22.36 -2.13
N LEU A 160 38.70 -23.09 -1.05
CA LEU A 160 37.94 -23.07 0.20
C LEU A 160 37.95 -21.65 0.82
N LEU A 161 39.13 -21.04 0.93
CA LEU A 161 39.27 -19.72 1.54
C LEU A 161 38.59 -18.63 0.70
N THR A 162 38.69 -18.70 -0.62
CA THR A 162 38.02 -17.74 -1.52
C THR A 162 36.50 -17.86 -1.37
N THR A 163 35.97 -19.08 -1.32
CA THR A 163 34.53 -19.32 -1.14
C THR A 163 34.03 -18.73 0.18
N ILE A 164 34.73 -19.03 1.28
CA ILE A 164 34.39 -18.51 2.61
C ILE A 164 34.45 -16.98 2.63
N ASN A 165 35.52 -16.38 2.12
CA ASN A 165 35.69 -14.92 2.14
C ASN A 165 34.64 -14.22 1.27
N LYS A 166 34.34 -14.72 0.06
CA LYS A 166 33.29 -14.13 -0.78
C LYS A 166 31.93 -14.09 -0.07
N ILE A 167 31.56 -15.16 0.61
CA ILE A 167 30.31 -15.24 1.35
C ILE A 167 30.30 -14.26 2.53
N LYS A 168 31.44 -14.14 3.24
CA LYS A 168 31.59 -13.19 4.36
C LYS A 168 31.59 -11.73 3.90
N ASP A 169 32.22 -11.42 2.76
CA ASP A 169 32.44 -10.06 2.28
C ASP A 169 31.23 -9.51 1.50
N GLN A 170 30.49 -10.37 0.79
CA GLN A 170 29.34 -9.95 -0.01
C GLN A 170 28.03 -9.89 0.79
N ARG A 171 27.97 -10.50 1.98
CA ARG A 171 26.72 -10.51 2.78
C ARG A 171 26.23 -9.09 3.07
N LEU A 172 24.91 -8.92 3.01
CA LEU A 172 24.26 -7.65 3.32
C LEU A 172 23.91 -7.60 4.80
N GLY A 173 24.64 -6.77 5.57
CA GLY A 173 24.44 -6.61 7.01
C GLY A 173 25.31 -7.55 7.85
N CYS A 174 25.15 -7.47 9.17
CA CYS A 174 25.94 -8.24 10.13
C CYS A 174 25.13 -9.26 10.93
N ASP A 175 23.84 -9.37 10.65
CA ASP A 175 22.90 -10.21 11.39
C ASP A 175 22.94 -11.67 10.94
N HIS A 176 22.26 -12.52 11.70
CA HIS A 176 22.03 -13.93 11.37
C HIS A 176 20.70 -14.09 10.64
N ALA A 177 20.50 -15.24 9.99
CA ALA A 177 19.20 -15.57 9.44
C ALA A 177 18.17 -15.67 10.56
N SER A 178 16.93 -15.28 10.29
CA SER A 178 15.84 -15.39 11.26
C SER A 178 15.67 -16.83 11.72
N LYS A 179 15.10 -16.99 12.93
CA LYS A 179 14.80 -18.33 13.47
C LYS A 179 13.83 -19.12 12.60
N SER A 180 12.93 -18.45 11.87
CA SER A 180 12.03 -19.13 10.93
C SER A 180 12.82 -19.63 9.74
N THR A 181 13.57 -18.74 9.08
CA THR A 181 14.42 -19.06 7.94
C THR A 181 15.35 -20.24 8.24
N ALA A 182 16.01 -20.24 9.40
CA ALA A 182 16.91 -21.33 9.80
C ALA A 182 16.19 -22.67 10.01
N LYS A 183 14.95 -22.65 10.50
CA LYS A 183 14.14 -23.86 10.70
C LYS A 183 13.54 -24.39 9.41
N ASP A 184 13.19 -23.51 8.49
CA ASP A 184 12.50 -23.87 7.25
C ASP A 184 13.49 -24.26 6.15
N LEU A 185 14.73 -23.76 6.21
CA LEU A 185 15.77 -24.04 5.22
C LEU A 185 16.40 -25.42 5.44
N VAL A 186 15.94 -26.40 4.69
CA VAL A 186 16.55 -27.73 4.59
C VAL A 186 17.93 -27.63 3.92
N LEU A 187 18.94 -28.24 4.54
CA LEU A 187 20.31 -28.31 4.04
C LEU A 187 20.34 -29.22 2.79
N SER A 188 20.03 -28.63 1.64
CA SER A 188 19.88 -29.32 0.36
C SER A 188 20.20 -28.36 -0.80
N THR A 189 19.71 -28.68 -2.00
CA THR A 189 19.82 -27.87 -3.22
C THR A 189 19.44 -26.40 -3.03
N SER A 190 18.50 -26.09 -2.12
CA SER A 190 18.07 -24.71 -1.86
C SER A 190 19.23 -23.79 -1.48
N LEU A 191 20.21 -24.26 -0.70
CA LEU A 191 21.34 -23.44 -0.28
C LEU A 191 22.29 -23.13 -1.44
N ILE A 192 22.45 -24.06 -2.38
CA ILE A 192 23.26 -23.86 -3.59
C ILE A 192 22.58 -22.87 -4.52
N THR A 193 21.27 -22.99 -4.74
CA THR A 193 20.50 -22.04 -5.56
C THR A 193 20.57 -20.64 -4.96
N ILE A 194 20.34 -20.50 -3.66
CA ILE A 194 20.48 -19.22 -2.95
C ILE A 194 21.91 -18.65 -3.12
N SER A 195 22.92 -19.51 -3.01
CA SER A 195 24.31 -19.08 -3.18
C SER A 195 24.60 -18.58 -4.61
N GLN A 196 24.01 -19.21 -5.63
CA GLN A 196 24.14 -18.78 -7.02
C GLN A 196 23.40 -17.47 -7.30
N ASP A 197 22.22 -17.29 -6.73
CA ASP A 197 21.36 -16.13 -6.99
C ASP A 197 21.86 -14.86 -6.29
N HIS A 198 22.49 -15.01 -5.11
CA HIS A 198 22.84 -13.88 -4.26
C HIS A 198 24.35 -13.60 -4.15
N PHE A 199 25.23 -14.54 -4.51
CA PHE A 199 26.68 -14.36 -4.42
C PHE A 199 27.36 -14.54 -5.78
N SER A 200 28.42 -13.76 -6.02
CA SER A 200 29.23 -13.86 -7.24
C SER A 200 30.25 -15.01 -7.15
N LEU A 201 29.74 -16.23 -6.97
CA LEU A 201 30.52 -17.46 -6.89
C LEU A 201 30.77 -18.05 -8.29
N ARG A 202 32.00 -18.47 -8.54
CA ARG A 202 32.41 -19.19 -9.76
C ARG A 202 32.14 -20.68 -9.60
N HIS A 203 32.17 -21.43 -10.71
CA HIS A 203 31.96 -22.88 -10.67
C HIS A 203 32.79 -23.62 -9.61
N PRO A 204 34.11 -23.41 -9.45
CA PRO A 204 34.88 -24.09 -8.42
C PRO A 204 34.43 -23.75 -6.99
N GLU A 205 33.94 -22.53 -6.76
CA GLU A 205 33.47 -22.08 -5.45
C GLU A 205 32.07 -22.65 -5.13
N LEU A 206 31.24 -22.84 -6.15
CA LEU A 206 29.97 -23.55 -6.04
C LEU A 206 30.19 -25.05 -5.78
N ASP A 207 31.14 -25.67 -6.47
CA ASP A 207 31.51 -27.08 -6.25
C ASP A 207 32.07 -27.27 -4.83
N MET A 208 32.85 -26.31 -4.34
CA MET A 208 33.30 -26.28 -2.94
C MET A 208 32.12 -26.26 -1.97
N LEU A 209 31.13 -25.36 -2.16
CA LEU A 209 29.92 -25.33 -1.32
C LEU A 209 29.14 -26.65 -1.37
N GLN A 210 29.02 -27.26 -2.54
CA GLN A 210 28.36 -28.57 -2.68
C GLN A 210 29.09 -29.66 -1.89
N ASN A 211 30.42 -29.66 -1.91
CA ASN A 211 31.20 -30.61 -1.12
C ASN A 211 31.04 -30.37 0.39
N LEU A 212 31.04 -29.12 0.85
CA LEU A 212 30.77 -28.79 2.26
C LEU A 212 29.34 -29.19 2.69
N LEU A 213 28.36 -29.03 1.80
CA LEU A 213 26.99 -29.46 2.04
C LEU A 213 26.89 -30.99 2.13
N LYS A 214 27.57 -31.71 1.23
CA LYS A 214 27.64 -33.18 1.26
C LYS A 214 28.31 -33.68 2.53
N TRP A 215 29.38 -33.01 2.96
CA TRP A 215 30.06 -33.32 4.21
C TRP A 215 29.17 -33.11 5.43
N SER A 216 28.51 -31.95 5.55
CA SER A 216 27.59 -31.68 6.68
C SER A 216 26.38 -32.60 6.68
N SER A 217 25.87 -32.99 5.50
CA SER A 217 24.81 -33.98 5.37
C SER A 217 25.23 -35.38 5.83
N SER A 218 26.54 -35.67 5.92
CA SER A 218 27.01 -36.92 6.52
C SER A 218 27.04 -36.89 8.06
N LEU A 219 26.95 -35.70 8.65
CA LEU A 219 26.90 -35.49 10.11
C LEU A 219 25.46 -35.40 10.62
N LEU A 220 24.49 -35.15 9.75
CA LEU A 220 23.12 -34.82 10.10
C LEU A 220 22.11 -35.72 9.37
N PRO A 221 20.87 -35.87 9.88
CA PRO A 221 19.80 -36.55 9.15
C PRO A 221 19.49 -35.88 7.81
N ALA A 222 18.96 -36.64 6.84
CA ALA A 222 18.67 -36.13 5.49
C ALA A 222 17.65 -34.97 5.44
N SER A 223 16.83 -34.79 6.48
CA SER A 223 15.87 -33.69 6.62
C SER A 223 16.37 -32.56 7.52
N ALA A 224 17.67 -32.52 7.82
CA ALA A 224 18.24 -31.52 8.70
C ALA A 224 18.17 -30.13 8.07
N THR A 225 17.91 -29.15 8.93
CA THR A 225 17.77 -27.75 8.55
C THR A 225 18.97 -26.96 9.04
N LEU A 226 19.09 -25.71 8.62
CA LEU A 226 20.15 -24.83 9.09
C LEU A 226 20.16 -24.71 10.62
N ASP A 227 18.99 -24.73 11.27
CA ASP A 227 18.87 -24.73 12.74
C ASP A 227 19.49 -25.99 13.38
N ASN A 228 19.44 -27.15 12.70
CA ASN A 228 20.12 -28.36 13.19
C ASN A 228 21.65 -28.20 13.12
N LEU A 229 22.19 -27.72 12.00
CA LEU A 229 23.63 -27.51 11.86
C LEU A 229 24.17 -26.46 12.85
N LYS A 230 23.40 -25.39 13.11
CA LYS A 230 23.77 -24.37 14.10
C LYS A 230 23.85 -24.91 15.53
N LYS A 231 23.14 -26.00 15.85
CA LYS A 231 23.23 -26.67 17.16
C LYS A 231 24.45 -27.58 17.27
N GLU A 232 24.93 -28.11 16.15
CA GLU A 232 26.17 -28.88 16.10
C GLU A 232 27.41 -27.97 16.15
N ALA A 233 27.31 -26.74 15.62
CA ALA A 233 28.37 -25.71 15.61
C ALA A 233 28.68 -25.11 16.99
#